data_AF-E3FW55-F1
#
_entry.id   AF-E3FW55-F1
#
_cell.length_a   1.000
_cell.length_b   1.000
_cell.length_c   1.000
_cell.angle_alpha   90.00
_cell.angle_beta   90.00
_cell.angle_gamma   90.00
#
_symmetry.space_group_name_H-M   'P 1'
#
loop_
_entity.id
_entity.type
_entity.pdbx_description
1 polymer ?
#
loop_
_entity_poly.entity_id
_entity_poly.type
_entity_poly.pdbx_seq_one_letter_code
_entity_poly.pdbx_strand_id
1 'polypeptide(L)'
;MNLIEPIGVVSALTGAVVGAVLCWPIHPLLGAVGAVAGVLGGLMAMSVLLLVFMLVFTAVTEGPRAAMKLCRGFFSRPPPAP
;
A
#
# COMPACT_ATOMS: atom_id res chain seq x y z
N MET A 1 -5.47 -22.45 5.55
CA MET A 1 -5.67 -20.98 5.70
C MET A 1 -4.72 -20.28 4.75
N ASN A 2 -5.22 -19.42 3.88
CA ASN A 2 -4.39 -18.60 2.98
C ASN A 2 -3.81 -17.42 3.77
N LEU A 3 -2.59 -16.96 3.44
CA LEU A 3 -1.92 -15.84 4.14
C LEU A 3 -2.72 -14.53 4.16
N ILE A 4 -3.68 -14.36 3.25
CA ILE A 4 -4.58 -13.19 3.20
C ILE A 4 -5.48 -13.08 4.44
N GLU A 5 -5.91 -14.21 5.00
CA GLU A 5 -6.82 -14.28 6.13
C GLU A 5 -6.22 -13.68 7.42
N PRO A 6 -5.02 -14.09 7.88
CA PRO A 6 -4.41 -13.50 9.06
C PRO A 6 -4.05 -12.01 8.85
N ILE A 7 -3.68 -11.60 7.63
CA ILE A 7 -3.39 -10.19 7.33
C ILE A 7 -4.66 -9.33 7.45
N GLY A 8 -5.79 -9.82 6.94
CA GLY A 8 -7.09 -9.18 7.10
C GLY A 8 -7.48 -9.03 8.57
N VAL A 9 -7.30 -10.08 9.37
CA VAL A 9 -7.62 -10.07 10.81
C VAL A 9 -6.72 -9.11 11.59
N VAL A 10 -5.40 -9.15 11.35
CA VAL A 10 -4.44 -8.26 12.04
C VAL A 10 -4.70 -6.80 11.68
N SER A 11 -5.03 -6.51 10.43
CA SER A 11 -5.32 -5.14 10.00
C SER A 11 -6.63 -4.60 10.58
N ALA A 12 -7.68 -5.43 10.64
CA ALA A 12 -8.92 -5.11 11.33
C ALA A 12 -8.69 -4.83 12.82
N LEU A 13 -7.93 -5.67 13.51
CA LEU A 13 -7.61 -5.50 14.93
C LEU A 13 -6.81 -4.23 15.18
N THR A 14 -5.77 -3.99 14.38
CA THR A 14 -4.93 -2.79 14.51
C THR A 14 -5.76 -1.54 14.28
N GLY A 15 -6.60 -1.54 13.24
CA GLY A 15 -7.54 -0.46 12.97
C GLY A 15 -8.51 -0.23 14.12
N ALA A 16 -9.09 -1.28 14.69
CA ALA A 16 -10.00 -1.20 15.84
C ALA A 16 -9.34 -0.54 17.05
N VAL A 17 -8.12 -0.97 17.39
CA VAL A 17 -7.38 -0.43 18.54
C VAL A 17 -7.05 1.04 18.30
N VAL A 18 -6.55 1.40 17.13
CA VAL A 18 -6.22 2.79 16.78
C VAL A 18 -7.47 3.66 16.84
N GLY A 19 -8.57 3.22 16.24
CA GLY A 19 -9.82 3.96 16.25
C GLY A 19 -10.41 4.13 17.66
N ALA A 20 -10.34 3.09 18.50
CA ALA A 20 -10.76 3.18 19.89
C ALA A 20 -9.92 4.17 20.69
N VAL A 21 -8.58 4.10 20.57
CA VAL A 21 -7.65 4.97 21.28
C VAL A 21 -7.83 6.44 20.87
N LEU A 22 -8.08 6.71 19.59
CA LEU A 22 -8.31 8.07 19.09
C LEU A 22 -9.61 8.68 19.60
N CYS A 23 -10.66 7.88 19.78
CA CYS A 23 -11.97 8.37 20.19
C CYS A 23 -12.24 8.28 21.71
N TRP A 24 -11.43 7.51 22.44
CA TRP A 24 -11.50 7.36 23.90
C TRP A 24 -11.48 8.68 24.70
N PRO A 25 -10.64 9.69 24.35
CA PRO A 25 -10.56 10.94 25.10
C PRO A 25 -11.83 11.81 25.00
N ILE A 26 -12.67 11.56 24.00
CA ILE A 26 -13.87 12.36 23.72
C ILE A 26 -15.04 11.84 24.58
N HIS A 27 -15.30 10.53 24.50
CA HIS A 27 -16.31 9.85 25.29
C HIS A 27 -16.11 8.32 25.22
N PRO A 28 -16.34 7.55 26.29
CA PRO A 28 -16.18 6.09 26.26
C PRO A 28 -17.01 5.39 25.16
N LEU A 29 -18.25 5.85 24.93
CA LEU A 29 -19.08 5.34 23.82
C LEU A 29 -18.50 5.69 22.44
N LEU A 30 -17.84 6.84 22.30
CA LEU A 30 -17.14 7.20 21.06
C LEU A 30 -15.93 6.29 20.84
N GLY A 31 -15.28 5.77 21.89
CA GLY A 31 -14.26 4.74 21.78
C GLY A 31 -14.78 3.47 21.09
N ALA A 32 -16.01 3.03 21.40
CA ALA A 32 -16.62 1.87 20.73
C ALA A 32 -16.96 2.16 19.26
N VAL A 33 -17.48 3.35 18.95
CA VAL A 33 -17.72 3.79 17.57
C VAL A 33 -16.41 3.89 16.79
N GLY A 34 -15.37 4.42 17.44
CA GLY A 34 -14.01 4.52 16.92
C GLY A 34 -13.43 3.14 16.61
N ALA A 35 -13.65 2.13 17.45
CA ALA A 35 -13.25 0.74 17.16
C ALA A 35 -13.89 0.22 15.87
N VAL A 36 -15.20 0.39 15.70
CA VAL A 36 -15.91 -0.09 14.50
C VAL A 36 -15.45 0.63 13.24
N ALA A 37 -15.34 1.96 13.30
CA ALA A 37 -14.81 2.76 12.19
C ALA A 37 -13.34 2.40 11.89
N GLY A 38 -12.58 2.12 12.94
CA GLY A 38 -11.19 1.70 12.88
C GLY A 38 -11.01 0.36 12.17
N VAL A 39 -11.85 -0.65 12.42
CA VAL A 39 -11.83 -1.94 11.69
C VAL A 39 -11.98 -1.71 10.19
N LEU A 40 -12.99 -0.94 9.79
CA LEU A 40 -13.26 -0.59 8.39
C LEU A 40 -12.07 0.17 7.78
N GLY A 41 -11.55 1.15 8.50
CA GLY A 41 -10.38 1.92 8.09
C GLY A 41 -9.12 1.06 7.93
N GLY A 42 -8.87 0.13 8.86
CA GLY A 42 -7.73 -0.78 8.83
C GLY A 42 -7.75 -1.73 7.63
N LEU A 43 -8.92 -2.28 7.29
CA LEU A 43 -9.10 -3.14 6.12
C LEU A 43 -8.90 -2.38 4.80
N MET A 44 -9.45 -1.15 4.71
CA MET A 44 -9.27 -0.30 3.52
C MET A 44 -7.83 0.18 3.38
N ALA A 45 -7.22 0.64 4.47
CA ALA A 45 -5.84 1.12 4.49
C ALA A 45 -4.86 0.03 4.08
N MET A 46 -5.03 -1.21 4.53
CA MET A 46 -4.16 -2.31 4.10
C MET A 46 -4.29 -2.63 2.62
N SER A 47 -5.50 -2.54 2.06
CA SER A 47 -5.71 -2.76 0.62
C SER A 47 -4.96 -1.71 -0.21
N VAL A 48 -5.00 -0.44 0.21
CA VAL A 48 -4.25 0.65 -0.42
C VAL A 48 -2.75 0.49 -0.21
N LEU A 49 -2.31 0.10 0.97
CA LEU A 49 -0.90 -0.03 1.32
C LEU A 49 -0.24 -1.18 0.54
N LEU A 50 -0.94 -2.31 0.37
CA LEU A 50 -0.52 -3.41 -0.51
C LEU A 50 -0.42 -2.95 -1.97
N LEU A 51 -1.39 -2.18 -2.45
CA LEU A 51 -1.37 -1.63 -3.81
C LEU A 51 -0.16 -0.70 -4.03
N VAL A 52 0.13 0.18 -3.07
CA VAL A 52 1.31 1.06 -3.13
C VAL A 52 2.60 0.22 -3.13
N PHE A 53 2.71 -0.79 -2.27
CA PHE A 53 3.86 -1.69 -2.27
C PHE A 53 4.05 -2.40 -3.62
N MET A 54 2.96 -2.89 -4.20
CA MET A 54 2.97 -3.56 -5.50
C MET A 54 3.44 -2.60 -6.61
N LEU A 55 2.95 -1.35 -6.58
CA LEU A 55 3.34 -0.31 -7.53
C LEU A 55 4.82 0.07 -7.40
N VAL A 56 5.31 0.27 -6.17
CA VAL A 56 6.73 0.54 -5.91
C VAL A 56 7.59 -0.63 -6.37
N PHE A 57 7.20 -1.86 -6.05
CA PHE A 57 7.94 -3.05 -6.48
C PHE A 57 8.01 -3.12 -8.00
N THR A 58 6.88 -2.94 -8.68
CA THR A 58 6.80 -2.90 -10.15
C THR A 58 7.68 -1.80 -10.73
N ALA A 59 7.66 -0.59 -10.16
CA ALA A 59 8.49 0.52 -10.59
C ALA A 59 9.98 0.21 -10.42
N VAL A 60 10.37 -0.41 -9.30
CA VAL A 60 11.77 -0.80 -9.03
C VAL A 60 12.24 -1.95 -9.91
N THR A 61 11.38 -2.89 -10.28
CA THR A 61 11.78 -4.05 -11.11
C THR A 61 11.67 -3.78 -12.60
N GLU A 62 10.63 -3.07 -13.05
CA GLU A 62 10.37 -2.80 -14.46
C GLU A 62 10.99 -1.48 -14.93
N GLY A 63 11.14 -0.50 -14.04
CA GLY A 63 11.79 0.78 -14.34
C GLY A 63 13.20 0.63 -14.90
N PRO A 64 14.10 -0.14 -14.26
CA PRO A 64 15.45 -0.38 -14.79
C PRO A 64 15.41 -1.10 -16.15
N ARG A 65 14.46 -2.01 -16.33
CA ARG A 65 14.29 -2.76 -17.59
C ARG A 65 13.84 -1.84 -18.72
N ALA A 66 12.94 -0.89 -18.44
CA ALA A 66 12.52 0.14 -19.39
C ALA A 66 13.66 1.13 -19.71
N ALA A 67 14.42 1.57 -18.69
CA ALA A 67 15.57 2.44 -18.87
C ALA A 67 16.66 1.81 -19.75
N MET A 68 16.99 0.52 -19.52
CA MET A 68 17.96 -0.20 -20.35
C MET A 68 17.53 -0.35 -21.80
N LYS A 69 16.23 -0.54 -22.08
CA LYS A 69 15.72 -0.57 -23.47
C LYS A 69 15.91 0.78 -24.16
N LEU A 70 15.70 1.88 -23.43
CA LEU A 70 15.83 3.24 -23.95
C LEU A 70 17.30 3.61 -24.22
N CYS A 71 18.21 3.27 -23.30
CA CYS A 71 19.66 3.40 -23.52
C CYS A 71 20.13 2.57 -24.71
N ARG A 72 19.68 1.33 -24.83
CA ARG A 72 20.03 0.46 -25.97
C ARG A 72 19.58 1.06 -27.30
N GLY A 73 18.37 1.60 -27.36
CA GLY A 73 17.86 2.29 -28.56
C GLY A 73 18.65 3.56 -28.92
N PHE A 74 19.16 4.29 -27.93
CA PHE A 74 20.01 5.46 -28.16
C PHE A 74 21.39 5.05 -28.70
N PHE A 75 22.03 4.04 -28.10
CA PHE A 75 23.36 3.56 -28.51
C PHE A 75 23.37 2.78 -29.83
N SER A 76 22.22 2.27 -30.28
CA SER A 76 22.11 1.55 -31.55
C SER A 76 21.65 2.41 -32.73
N ARG A 77 21.41 3.72 -32.52
CA ARG A 77 21.17 4.64 -33.63
C ARG A 77 22.49 4.92 -34.37
N PRO A 78 22.56 4.71 -35.69
CA PRO A 78 23.72 5.11 -36.47
C PRO A 78 23.89 6.65 -36.41
N PRO A 79 25.13 7.16 -36.42
CA PRO A 79 25.36 8.60 -36.42
C PRO A 79 24.68 9.24 -37.64
N PRO A 80 24.16 10.48 -37.49
CA PRO A 80 23.57 11.19 -38.62
C PRO A 80 24.63 11.35 -39.72
N ALA A 81 24.27 10.95 -40.94
CA ALA A 81 25.15 11.11 -42.10
C ALA A 81 25.39 12.61 -42.38
N PRO A 82 26.62 12.99 -42.76
CA PRO A 82 27.01 14.38 -43.02
C PRO A 82 26.29 14.99 -44.22
#